data_AF-A0A925X1X4-F1
#
_entry.id   AF-A0A925X1X4-F1
#
_cell.length_a   1.000
_cell.length_b   1.000
_cell.length_c   1.000
_cell.angle_alpha   90.00
_cell.angle_beta   90.00
_cell.angle_gamma   90.00
#
_symmetry.space_group_name_H-M   'P 1'
#
loop_
_entity.id
_entity.type
_entity.pdbx_description
1 polymer ?
#
loop_
_entity_poly.entity_id
_entity_poly.type
_entity_poly.pdbx_seq_one_letter_code
_entity_poly.pdbx_strand_id
1 'polypeptide(L)'
;RMGIEVQQTAYPPAHWPVNFVVEGNVCYDWNKPYWDSMGLSVPLAGINVTIKSNYIRQNAYKGAWGEPDTSGIVRGSYGIEGPQAPAGQPGGIIEGNTIISERSVMAIAAPGKDTIARNNKLFGPFAWGKIGGEPGSLGFGNVIETNNTHTLDLSKTPPAPPIEIIGGGFTGRTPIPAPTPWPNPNPSPTPNPTRVVGPTQPWDESRFIYLTRYAWTSATNGAGAGPIELNMTAGGAAGGDGRMLSLNDNDYEYGLGVAGNSAIVYQLHGQFAKFVVHVGVDDESGHRAALQFQVWGDGRLLFDSGTVRGRDAARSISIDTKSVQELKLITTSITTKASPANAHGDWANPRLFIDPLVPLQEQQ
;
A
#
# COMPACT_ATOMS: atom_id res chain seq x y z
N ARG A 1 15.80 13.03 1.60
CA ARG A 1 14.38 13.01 2.00
C ARG A 1 13.65 12.14 1.00
N MET A 2 13.15 10.94 1.23
CA MET A 2 13.11 9.94 2.31
C MET A 2 12.69 8.62 1.61
N GLY A 3 12.35 7.55 2.34
CA GLY A 3 11.41 6.54 1.83
C GLY A 3 9.99 7.10 1.81
N ILE A 4 9.36 7.21 2.98
CA ILE A 4 8.02 7.81 3.16
C ILE A 4 8.06 8.79 4.34
N GLU A 5 7.41 9.94 4.19
CA GLU A 5 7.19 10.91 5.26
C GLU A 5 5.69 11.24 5.35
N VAL A 6 5.10 11.07 6.52
CA VAL A 6 3.71 11.41 6.82
C VAL A 6 3.71 12.44 7.95
N GLN A 7 3.48 13.69 7.56
CA GLN A 7 3.44 14.82 8.48
C GLN A 7 2.04 15.41 8.55
N GLN A 8 1.74 16.05 9.68
CA GLN A 8 0.56 16.90 9.85
C GLN A 8 0.92 18.36 9.54
N THR A 9 0.01 19.10 8.89
CA THR A 9 0.29 20.43 8.33
C THR A 9 0.17 21.60 9.32
N ALA A 10 -0.73 21.61 10.32
CA ALA A 10 -0.76 22.62 11.41
C ALA A 10 -1.87 22.41 12.48
N TYR A 11 -1.67 23.10 13.61
CA TYR A 11 -2.41 23.22 14.89
C TYR A 11 -3.78 23.96 14.80
N PRO A 12 -4.58 24.05 15.90
CA PRO A 12 -5.95 23.54 16.09
C PRO A 12 -7.12 24.07 15.23
N PRO A 13 -8.26 23.34 15.21
CA PRO A 13 -8.50 22.09 15.95
C PRO A 13 -7.70 20.92 15.35
N ALA A 14 -6.93 20.23 16.19
CA ALA A 14 -6.14 19.10 15.74
C ALA A 14 -7.08 17.94 15.43
N HIS A 15 -7.20 17.59 14.16
CA HIS A 15 -7.90 16.39 13.72
C HIS A 15 -6.90 15.24 13.74
N TRP A 16 -6.96 14.44 14.79
CA TRP A 16 -6.10 13.29 14.94
C TRP A 16 -6.59 12.13 14.05
N PRO A 17 -5.76 11.56 13.18
CA PRO A 17 -6.09 10.28 12.56
C PRO A 17 -6.21 9.22 13.66
N VAL A 18 -7.17 8.31 13.46
CA VAL A 18 -7.47 7.21 14.37
C VAL A 18 -7.24 5.91 13.62
N ASN A 19 -6.53 4.96 14.22
CA ASN A 19 -6.22 3.65 13.61
C ASN A 19 -5.41 3.75 12.30
N PHE A 20 -4.51 4.73 12.19
CA PHE A 20 -3.65 4.88 11.03
C PHE A 20 -2.55 3.82 11.02
N VAL A 21 -2.36 3.15 9.88
CA VAL A 21 -1.39 2.06 9.74
C VAL A 21 -0.45 2.33 8.58
N VAL A 22 0.85 2.17 8.84
CA VAL A 22 1.90 2.17 7.83
C VAL A 22 2.57 0.81 7.81
N GLU A 23 2.29 0.01 6.79
CA GLU A 23 2.73 -1.38 6.75
C GLU A 23 3.27 -1.87 5.42
N GLY A 24 4.17 -2.86 5.49
CA GLY A 24 4.63 -3.62 4.32
C GLY A 24 5.55 -2.86 3.36
N ASN A 25 6.09 -1.71 3.76
CA ASN A 25 6.96 -0.91 2.89
C ASN A 25 8.37 -1.49 2.84
N VAL A 26 9.02 -1.43 1.67
CA VAL A 26 10.39 -1.89 1.45
C VAL A 26 11.25 -0.72 0.98
N CYS A 27 12.09 -0.17 1.87
CA CYS A 27 12.95 0.99 1.62
C CYS A 27 14.43 0.58 1.71
N TYR A 28 15.08 0.34 0.56
CA TYR A 28 16.48 -0.08 0.50
C TYR A 28 17.25 0.68 -0.60
N ASP A 29 18.56 0.47 -0.70
CA ASP A 29 19.41 1.10 -1.73
C ASP A 29 19.44 2.63 -1.74
N TRP A 30 19.55 3.20 -0.55
CA TRP A 30 19.50 4.63 -0.34
C TRP A 30 20.67 5.33 -1.04
N ASN A 31 20.33 6.20 -1.98
CA ASN A 31 21.31 6.99 -2.71
C ASN A 31 21.54 8.32 -1.99
N LYS A 32 22.66 8.42 -1.25
CA LYS A 32 23.07 9.60 -0.47
C LYS A 32 22.05 9.95 0.62
N PRO A 33 22.12 9.38 1.84
CA PRO A 33 21.41 9.88 3.02
C PRO A 33 22.17 11.02 3.73
N TYR A 34 21.46 11.99 4.34
CA TYR A 34 22.04 13.15 5.05
C TYR A 34 21.21 13.51 6.28
N TRP A 35 21.91 13.77 7.38
CA TRP A 35 21.35 14.28 8.64
C TRP A 35 20.02 13.59 8.98
N ASP A 36 18.92 14.33 8.94
CA ASP A 36 17.59 13.91 9.40
C ASP A 36 16.78 13.19 8.31
N SER A 37 17.40 12.56 7.31
CA SER A 37 16.64 11.88 6.24
C SER A 37 16.08 10.53 6.69
N MET A 38 14.82 10.35 7.08
CA MET A 38 14.37 9.02 7.55
C MET A 38 14.08 8.01 6.42
N GLY A 39 14.03 6.74 6.81
CA GLY A 39 13.54 5.66 5.94
C GLY A 39 12.03 5.68 5.94
N LEU A 40 11.49 5.75 7.14
CA LEU A 40 10.10 6.03 7.38
C LEU A 40 10.01 7.13 8.44
N SER A 41 9.33 8.23 8.14
CA SER A 41 9.03 9.30 9.09
C SER A 41 7.53 9.43 9.23
N VAL A 42 7.01 9.17 10.41
CA VAL A 42 5.57 9.29 10.70
C VAL A 42 5.36 10.14 11.96
N PRO A 43 5.92 11.36 12.08
CA PRO A 43 5.83 12.19 13.28
C PRO A 43 4.45 12.82 13.49
N LEU A 44 3.45 12.39 12.71
CA LEU A 44 2.06 12.78 12.89
C LEU A 44 1.61 12.43 14.32
N ALA A 45 0.78 13.29 14.92
CA ALA A 45 0.11 12.94 16.15
C ALA A 45 -1.24 12.27 15.81
N GLY A 46 -1.54 11.17 16.48
CA GLY A 46 -2.71 10.34 16.17
C GLY A 46 -3.09 9.40 17.31
N ILE A 47 -4.26 8.78 17.20
CA ILE A 47 -4.72 7.78 18.17
C ILE A 47 -4.56 6.40 17.52
N ASN A 48 -3.89 5.48 18.22
CA ASN A 48 -3.65 4.12 17.74
C ASN A 48 -2.93 4.06 16.37
N VAL A 49 -1.83 4.81 16.24
CA VAL A 49 -1.00 4.80 15.04
C VAL A 49 -0.02 3.62 15.10
N THR A 50 0.04 2.83 14.03
CA THR A 50 0.87 1.62 13.96
C THR A 50 1.80 1.64 12.74
N ILE A 51 3.09 1.38 12.96
CA ILE A 51 4.11 1.16 11.94
C ILE A 51 4.55 -0.30 12.01
N LYS A 52 4.22 -1.12 11.01
CA LYS A 52 4.45 -2.56 11.11
C LYS A 52 4.98 -3.24 9.86
N SER A 53 5.78 -4.29 10.06
CA SER A 53 6.20 -5.20 9.00
C SER A 53 6.93 -4.52 7.83
N ASN A 54 7.60 -3.40 8.07
CA ASN A 54 8.38 -2.69 7.05
C ASN A 54 9.82 -3.25 6.99
N TYR A 55 10.43 -3.22 5.81
CA TYR A 55 11.83 -3.56 5.58
C TYR A 55 12.60 -2.29 5.21
N ILE A 56 13.57 -1.91 6.02
CA ILE A 56 14.36 -0.69 5.83
C ILE A 56 15.83 -1.07 5.84
N ARG A 57 16.55 -0.80 4.75
CA ARG A 57 17.99 -1.04 4.67
C ARG A 57 18.73 0.22 4.23
N GLN A 58 19.51 0.77 5.14
CA GLN A 58 20.43 1.87 4.89
C GLN A 58 21.82 1.33 4.55
N ASN A 59 22.22 1.50 3.29
CA ASN A 59 23.55 1.10 2.81
C ASN A 59 24.63 2.10 3.27
N ALA A 60 25.88 1.64 3.44
CA ALA A 60 27.03 2.51 3.68
C ALA A 60 27.38 3.28 2.41
N TYR A 61 26.94 4.54 2.32
CA TYR A 61 27.35 5.43 1.24
C TYR A 61 28.85 5.80 1.36
N LYS A 62 29.56 5.87 0.22
CA LYS A 62 31.01 6.17 0.09
C LYS A 62 31.34 7.23 -0.99
N GLY A 63 30.59 8.33 -1.07
CA GLY A 63 30.88 9.43 -2.02
C GLY A 63 30.71 10.82 -1.40
N ALA A 64 30.95 11.89 -2.16
CA ALA A 64 30.77 13.27 -1.67
C ALA A 64 29.28 13.64 -1.57
N TRP A 65 28.74 13.35 -0.38
CA TRP A 65 27.61 13.96 0.34
C TRP A 65 27.76 13.41 1.77
N GLY A 66 28.12 14.27 2.72
CA GLY A 66 28.69 13.86 3.99
C GLY A 66 29.86 14.76 4.35
N GLU A 67 29.58 15.84 5.08
CA GLU A 67 30.58 16.36 6.00
C GLU A 67 30.55 15.47 7.24
N PRO A 68 31.71 15.05 7.77
CA PRO A 68 31.74 14.41 9.07
C PRO A 68 31.05 15.32 10.09
N ASP A 69 30.40 14.71 11.07
CA ASP A 69 29.98 15.45 12.25
C ASP A 69 31.19 16.11 12.94
N THR A 70 30.95 16.92 13.96
CA THR A 70 32.01 17.56 14.75
C THR A 70 32.97 16.57 15.44
N SER A 71 32.67 15.26 15.43
CA SER A 71 33.54 14.18 15.91
C SER A 71 34.31 13.44 14.82
N GLY A 72 34.24 13.87 13.55
CA GLY A 72 34.97 13.27 12.44
C GLY A 72 34.29 12.03 11.82
N ILE A 73 33.06 11.70 12.24
CA ILE A 73 32.35 10.49 11.81
C ILE A 73 31.30 10.87 10.76
N VAL A 74 31.25 10.10 9.66
CA VAL A 74 30.14 10.18 8.70
C VAL A 74 28.91 9.52 9.31
N ARG A 75 27.96 10.33 9.79
CA ARG A 75 26.66 9.88 10.32
C ARG A 75 25.65 9.66 9.20
N GLY A 76 24.93 8.53 9.25
CA GLY A 76 23.69 8.30 8.50
C GLY A 76 22.46 8.76 9.29
N SER A 77 21.25 8.52 8.78
CA SER A 77 20.01 9.01 9.39
C SER A 77 19.27 7.95 10.22
N TYR A 78 18.01 8.22 10.58
CA TYR A 78 17.13 7.28 11.28
C TYR A 78 16.49 6.24 10.37
N GLY A 79 16.34 5.01 10.89
CA GLY A 79 15.54 3.97 10.26
C GLY A 79 14.06 4.37 10.21
N ILE A 80 13.46 4.50 11.39
CA ILE A 80 12.08 4.95 11.60
C ILE A 80 12.06 6.13 12.57
N GLU A 81 11.34 7.19 12.23
CA GLU A 81 10.81 8.17 13.17
C GLU A 81 9.33 7.86 13.42
N GLY A 82 8.99 7.67 14.69
CA GLY A 82 7.70 7.18 15.16
C GLY A 82 6.61 8.25 15.29
N PRO A 83 5.36 7.82 15.51
CA PRO A 83 4.24 8.71 15.75
C PRO A 83 4.26 9.36 17.12
N GLN A 84 3.38 10.35 17.25
CA GLN A 84 3.03 11.00 18.51
C GLN A 84 1.56 10.72 18.83
N ALA A 85 1.15 10.96 20.07
CA ALA A 85 -0.24 10.82 20.49
C ALA A 85 -0.67 11.90 21.48
N PRO A 86 -1.98 12.19 21.61
CA PRO A 86 -2.50 13.11 22.61
C PRO A 86 -2.10 12.70 24.04
N ALA A 87 -2.10 13.67 24.96
CA ALA A 87 -1.76 13.42 26.36
C ALA A 87 -2.61 12.28 26.97
N GLY A 88 -1.93 11.34 27.64
CA GLY A 88 -2.57 10.17 28.26
C GLY A 88 -2.76 8.98 27.32
N GLN A 89 -2.36 9.08 26.05
CA GLN A 89 -2.30 7.98 25.10
C GLN A 89 -0.84 7.59 24.80
N PRO A 90 -0.55 6.32 24.52
CA PRO A 90 0.76 5.90 24.05
C PRO A 90 1.03 6.47 22.66
N GLY A 91 2.29 6.82 22.40
CA GLY A 91 2.76 7.52 21.21
C GLY A 91 2.48 6.77 19.91
N GLY A 92 2.38 5.44 19.99
CA GLY A 92 1.98 4.53 18.93
C GLY A 92 2.69 3.19 19.07
N ILE A 93 2.54 2.34 18.05
CA ILE A 93 3.13 0.99 18.01
C ILE A 93 4.06 0.89 16.81
N ILE A 94 5.28 0.41 17.03
CA ILE A 94 6.28 0.15 16.00
C ILE A 94 6.69 -1.33 16.12
N GLU A 95 6.19 -2.18 15.23
CA GLU A 95 6.33 -3.63 15.42
C GLU A 95 6.70 -4.46 14.19
N GLY A 96 7.45 -5.54 14.41
CA GLY A 96 7.73 -6.52 13.35
C GLY A 96 8.58 -5.97 12.19
N ASN A 97 9.16 -4.78 12.32
CA ASN A 97 9.96 -4.17 11.26
C ASN A 97 11.35 -4.80 11.21
N THR A 98 11.94 -4.85 10.02
CA THR A 98 13.35 -5.20 9.80
C THR A 98 14.11 -3.93 9.45
N ILE A 99 15.05 -3.52 10.29
CA ILE A 99 15.82 -2.29 10.11
C ILE A 99 17.30 -2.65 10.08
N ILE A 100 17.93 -2.39 8.95
CA ILE A 100 19.31 -2.72 8.65
C ILE A 100 20.05 -1.43 8.39
N SER A 101 21.18 -1.25 9.06
CA SER A 101 21.99 -0.06 8.92
C SER A 101 23.47 -0.37 8.96
N GLU A 102 24.20 0.20 8.01
CA GLU A 102 25.66 0.10 8.00
C GLU A 102 26.32 1.31 8.69
N ARG A 103 25.62 2.45 8.86
CA ARG A 103 26.17 3.75 9.37
C ARG A 103 25.16 4.72 10.05
N SER A 104 23.97 4.27 10.45
CA SER A 104 22.90 5.14 10.98
C SER A 104 23.21 5.76 12.33
N VAL A 105 22.49 6.84 12.61
CA VAL A 105 22.34 7.40 13.93
C VAL A 105 21.50 6.49 14.85
N MET A 106 20.31 6.06 14.45
CA MET A 106 19.40 5.25 15.30
C MET A 106 18.45 4.40 14.45
N ALA A 107 17.98 3.27 14.96
CA ALA A 107 17.05 2.41 14.24
C ALA A 107 15.61 2.91 14.35
N ILE A 108 15.17 3.23 15.57
CA ILE A 108 13.85 3.79 15.85
C ILE A 108 14.01 5.00 16.77
N ALA A 109 13.59 6.17 16.30
CA ALA A 109 13.46 7.38 17.09
C ALA A 109 11.96 7.63 17.37
N ALA A 110 11.61 7.93 18.63
CA ALA A 110 10.22 8.04 19.07
C ALA A 110 9.94 9.41 19.71
N PRO A 111 9.24 10.31 19.01
CA PRO A 111 8.82 11.59 19.57
C PRO A 111 7.61 11.46 20.51
N GLY A 112 6.82 10.39 20.39
CA GLY A 112 5.68 10.10 21.27
C GLY A 112 6.06 9.48 22.62
N LYS A 113 5.30 9.80 23.68
CA LYS A 113 5.45 9.18 25.01
C LYS A 113 4.91 7.75 25.01
N ASP A 114 5.58 6.85 25.72
CA ASP A 114 5.23 5.45 25.89
C ASP A 114 5.01 4.73 24.55
N THR A 115 5.82 5.09 23.55
CA THR A 115 5.79 4.44 22.24
C THR A 115 6.20 2.98 22.41
N ILE A 116 5.40 2.04 21.90
CA ILE A 116 5.70 0.61 22.03
C ILE A 116 6.53 0.18 20.83
N ALA A 117 7.77 -0.22 21.05
CA ALA A 117 8.61 -0.83 20.01
C ALA A 117 8.80 -2.32 20.31
N ARG A 118 8.19 -3.19 19.50
CA ARG A 118 8.24 -4.64 19.78
C ARG A 118 8.48 -5.53 18.59
N ASN A 119 9.10 -6.68 18.82
CA ASN A 119 9.34 -7.72 17.80
C ASN A 119 10.08 -7.21 16.54
N ASN A 120 10.82 -6.10 16.62
CA ASN A 120 11.60 -5.58 15.51
C ASN A 120 12.95 -6.30 15.42
N LYS A 121 13.50 -6.38 14.20
CA LYS A 121 14.81 -6.98 13.92
C LYS A 121 15.78 -5.91 13.48
N LEU A 122 16.76 -5.59 14.32
CA LEU A 122 17.69 -4.49 14.14
C LEU A 122 19.11 -5.00 13.86
N PHE A 123 19.65 -4.63 12.71
CA PHE A 123 20.98 -5.03 12.25
C PHE A 123 21.83 -3.78 12.05
N GLY A 124 22.97 -3.66 12.75
CA GLY A 124 23.90 -2.54 12.53
C GLY A 124 24.40 -1.83 13.78
N PRO A 125 25.38 -0.92 13.63
CA PRO A 125 26.10 -0.29 14.74
C PRO A 125 25.38 0.88 15.43
N PHE A 126 24.38 1.52 14.79
CA PHE A 126 23.55 2.64 15.30
C PHE A 126 24.22 3.59 16.34
N ALA A 127 24.77 4.70 15.86
CA ALA A 127 25.70 5.56 16.62
C ALA A 127 25.13 6.19 17.91
N TRP A 128 23.85 6.52 17.98
CA TRP A 128 23.19 7.13 19.15
C TRP A 128 22.35 6.13 19.95
N GLY A 129 22.47 4.84 19.65
CA GLY A 129 21.66 3.77 20.23
C GLY A 129 20.70 3.17 19.21
N LYS A 130 20.14 2.00 19.52
CA LYS A 130 19.26 1.26 18.60
C LYS A 130 17.87 1.86 18.56
N ILE A 131 17.30 2.14 19.72
CA ILE A 131 15.93 2.62 19.90
C ILE A 131 15.97 3.70 20.99
N GLY A 132 15.25 4.80 20.82
CA GLY A 132 15.29 5.90 21.78
C GLY A 132 14.16 6.90 21.59
N GLY A 133 13.90 7.68 22.64
CA GLY A 133 12.99 8.82 22.59
C GLY A 133 13.67 10.07 22.04
N GLU A 134 12.90 10.96 21.41
CA GLU A 134 13.40 12.23 20.88
C GLU A 134 12.41 13.40 21.13
N PRO A 135 12.82 14.65 20.90
CA PRO A 135 11.92 15.80 20.96
C PRO A 135 10.84 15.74 19.87
N GLY A 136 9.57 15.74 20.28
CA GLY A 136 8.41 15.86 19.41
C GLY A 136 7.64 17.18 19.63
N SER A 137 6.66 17.41 18.76
CA SER A 137 5.76 18.56 18.83
C SER A 137 4.82 18.53 20.05
N LEU A 138 4.67 17.37 20.71
CA LEU A 138 3.92 17.17 21.96
C LEU A 138 4.83 16.94 23.18
N GLY A 139 6.12 17.23 23.06
CA GLY A 139 7.13 17.09 24.11
C GLY A 139 8.15 15.99 23.82
N PHE A 140 9.00 15.70 24.80
CA PHE A 140 10.04 14.67 24.66
C PHE A 140 9.43 13.26 24.84
N GLY A 141 9.67 12.39 23.86
CA GLY A 141 9.17 11.02 23.84
C GLY A 141 10.05 10.02 24.58
N ASN A 142 9.58 8.77 24.67
CA ASN A 142 10.30 7.63 25.21
C ASN A 142 9.72 6.33 24.60
N VAL A 143 10.46 5.23 24.76
CA VAL A 143 10.10 3.94 24.16
C VAL A 143 9.98 2.86 25.23
N ILE A 144 8.94 2.04 25.11
CA ILE A 144 8.76 0.78 25.81
C ILE A 144 9.17 -0.33 24.84
N GLU A 145 10.34 -0.91 25.05
CA GLU A 145 10.87 -1.97 24.19
C GLU A 145 10.42 -3.36 24.66
N THR A 146 10.05 -4.25 23.73
CA THR A 146 9.71 -5.64 24.06
C THR A 146 10.10 -6.58 22.93
N ASN A 147 10.88 -7.63 23.20
CA ASN A 147 11.22 -8.68 22.24
C ASN A 147 11.86 -8.18 20.91
N ASN A 148 12.55 -7.04 20.92
CA ASN A 148 13.36 -6.62 19.79
C ASN A 148 14.65 -7.45 19.74
N THR A 149 15.10 -7.78 18.53
CA THR A 149 16.40 -8.45 18.32
C THR A 149 17.40 -7.44 17.80
N HIS A 150 18.63 -7.49 18.31
CA HIS A 150 19.69 -6.57 17.94
C HIS A 150 20.97 -7.33 17.63
N THR A 151 21.54 -7.07 16.47
CA THR A 151 22.84 -7.64 16.08
C THR A 151 23.68 -6.61 15.35
N LEU A 152 24.99 -6.60 15.61
CA LEU A 152 25.95 -5.81 14.83
C LEU A 152 26.34 -6.52 13.52
N ASP A 153 26.06 -7.82 13.45
CA ASP A 153 26.47 -8.71 12.37
C ASP A 153 25.57 -8.53 11.14
N LEU A 154 26.03 -7.72 10.20
CA LEU A 154 25.36 -7.45 8.94
C LEU A 154 25.31 -8.66 8.00
N SER A 155 26.09 -9.72 8.24
CA SER A 155 26.01 -10.94 7.43
C SER A 155 24.72 -11.73 7.69
N LYS A 156 24.08 -11.49 8.84
CA LYS A 156 22.81 -12.14 9.25
C LYS A 156 21.57 -11.42 8.76
N THR A 157 21.73 -10.33 8.01
CA THR A 157 20.59 -9.56 7.52
C THR A 157 19.78 -10.42 6.56
N PRO A 158 18.45 -10.53 6.73
CA PRO A 158 17.63 -11.16 5.73
C PRO A 158 17.71 -10.37 4.41
N PRO A 159 17.63 -11.04 3.25
CA PRO A 159 17.49 -10.33 1.98
C PRO A 159 16.27 -9.42 2.03
N ALA A 160 16.27 -8.36 1.21
CA ALA A 160 15.06 -7.59 1.01
C ALA A 160 13.95 -8.55 0.57
N PRO A 161 12.74 -8.47 1.16
CA PRO A 161 11.59 -9.16 0.63
C PRO A 161 11.51 -8.90 -0.88
N PRO A 162 11.08 -9.87 -1.69
CA PRO A 162 10.80 -9.62 -3.10
C PRO A 162 9.96 -8.36 -3.21
N ILE A 163 10.32 -7.44 -4.12
CA ILE A 163 9.44 -6.33 -4.44
C ILE A 163 8.23 -6.95 -5.14
N GLU A 164 7.19 -7.26 -4.38
CA GLU A 164 5.85 -7.26 -4.93
C GLU A 164 5.55 -5.78 -5.22
N ILE A 165 5.57 -5.39 -6.49
CA ILE A 165 5.21 -4.02 -6.88
C ILE A 165 3.74 -3.85 -6.53
N ILE A 166 3.49 -3.24 -5.38
CA ILE A 166 2.17 -2.80 -4.97
C ILE A 166 2.22 -1.27 -5.06
N GLY A 167 2.22 -0.80 -6.31
CA GLY A 167 2.42 0.60 -6.65
C GLY A 167 3.89 1.02 -6.76
N GLY A 168 4.34 1.25 -8.01
CA GLY A 168 5.21 2.39 -8.37
C GLY A 168 6.64 2.53 -7.82
N GLY A 169 7.25 1.54 -7.15
CA GLY A 169 8.64 1.64 -6.68
C GLY A 169 9.69 1.51 -7.80
N PHE A 170 10.46 2.56 -8.06
CA PHE A 170 11.53 2.62 -9.05
C PHE A 170 12.58 1.50 -8.86
N THR A 171 12.77 0.68 -9.88
CA THR A 171 14.01 -0.10 -10.04
C THR A 171 14.67 0.29 -11.36
N GLY A 172 15.74 1.08 -11.27
CA GLY A 172 16.53 1.44 -12.45
C GLY A 172 17.42 2.65 -12.22
N ARG A 173 18.68 2.42 -11.89
CA ARG A 173 19.74 3.42 -12.10
C ARG A 173 19.87 3.66 -13.61
N THR A 174 19.31 4.74 -14.10
CA THR A 174 19.84 5.38 -15.33
C THR A 174 20.87 6.44 -14.89
N PRO A 175 22.08 6.49 -15.50
CA PRO A 175 23.05 7.53 -15.20
C PRO A 175 22.47 8.89 -15.63
N ILE A 176 22.37 9.83 -14.69
CA ILE A 176 22.01 11.23 -15.00
C ILE A 176 23.25 11.90 -15.62
N PRO A 177 23.18 12.45 -16.85
CA PRO A 177 24.26 13.29 -17.40
C PRO A 177 24.45 14.54 -16.54
N ALA A 178 25.69 15.01 -16.38
CA ALA A 178 26.01 16.18 -15.57
C ALA A 178 25.19 17.42 -16.00
N PRO A 179 24.69 18.23 -15.04
CA PRO A 179 23.83 19.36 -15.37
C PRO A 179 24.64 20.47 -16.05
N THR A 180 24.19 20.91 -17.21
CA THR A 180 24.63 22.19 -17.80
C THR A 180 24.02 23.35 -17.00
N PRO A 181 24.74 24.47 -16.81
CA PRO A 181 24.26 25.58 -16.00
C PRO A 181 23.17 26.38 -16.74
N TRP A 182 22.09 26.71 -16.02
CA TRP A 182 20.99 27.53 -16.52
C TRP A 182 21.33 29.03 -16.51
N PRO A 183 20.72 29.81 -17.42
CA PRO A 183 20.07 31.04 -16.95
C PRO A 183 18.67 31.29 -17.52
N ASN A 184 17.70 31.32 -16.60
CA ASN A 184 16.56 32.26 -16.40
C ASN A 184 15.57 32.61 -17.56
N PRO A 185 14.47 33.35 -17.31
CA PRO A 185 13.09 32.85 -17.26
C PRO A 185 12.20 33.31 -18.45
N ASN A 186 11.06 32.62 -18.60
CA ASN A 186 9.93 32.76 -19.55
C ASN A 186 9.57 34.21 -19.99
N PRO A 187 9.01 34.45 -21.21
CA PRO A 187 7.55 34.30 -21.42
C PRO A 187 7.10 33.85 -22.83
N SER A 188 6.06 33.03 -22.92
CA SER A 188 4.82 33.19 -23.74
C SER A 188 4.23 31.83 -24.21
N PRO A 189 2.89 31.65 -24.20
CA PRO A 189 2.26 30.34 -24.42
C PRO A 189 2.12 30.04 -25.91
N THR A 190 2.43 28.81 -26.32
CA THR A 190 2.10 28.29 -27.65
C THR A 190 1.27 27.00 -27.54
N PRO A 191 0.40 26.74 -28.54
CA PRO A 191 -0.84 25.99 -28.38
C PRO A 191 -0.61 24.48 -28.33
N ASN A 192 -1.55 23.78 -27.69
CA ASN A 192 -1.60 22.32 -27.52
C ASN A 192 -1.10 21.57 -28.78
N PRO A 193 -0.07 20.71 -28.66
CA PRO A 193 0.31 19.86 -29.77
C PRO A 193 -0.76 18.78 -29.99
N THR A 194 -1.22 18.72 -31.24
CA THR A 194 -2.10 17.70 -31.78
C THR A 194 -1.46 16.31 -31.56
N ARG A 195 -2.23 15.37 -31.01
CA ARG A 195 -1.80 14.03 -30.60
C ARG A 195 -1.37 13.19 -31.81
N VAL A 196 -0.07 12.99 -31.98
CA VAL A 196 0.49 11.95 -32.85
C VAL A 196 0.51 10.64 -32.06
N VAL A 197 -0.31 9.66 -32.47
CA VAL A 197 -0.29 8.31 -31.91
C VAL A 197 0.87 7.55 -32.55
N GLY A 198 1.96 7.36 -31.80
CA GLY A 198 3.06 6.47 -32.17
C GLY A 198 2.70 4.98 -32.00
N PRO A 199 3.48 4.06 -32.58
CA PRO A 199 3.18 2.63 -32.58
C PRO A 199 3.16 2.05 -31.16
N THR A 200 2.27 1.09 -30.93
CA THR A 200 1.96 0.42 -29.65
C THR A 200 3.21 0.08 -28.84
N GLN A 201 3.47 0.88 -27.82
CA GLN A 201 4.38 0.51 -26.73
C GLN A 201 3.78 -0.75 -26.06
N PRO A 202 4.54 -1.85 -25.89
CA PRO A 202 4.02 -3.04 -25.24
C PRO A 202 3.56 -2.71 -23.81
N TRP A 203 2.38 -3.22 -23.43
CA TRP A 203 1.79 -3.01 -22.11
C TRP A 203 2.76 -3.42 -21.01
N ASP A 204 3.00 -2.53 -20.05
CA ASP A 204 3.73 -2.88 -18.84
C ASP A 204 2.80 -3.68 -17.91
N GLU A 205 2.86 -5.00 -18.01
CA GLU A 205 2.05 -5.90 -17.16
C GLU A 205 2.50 -5.91 -15.69
N SER A 206 3.57 -5.20 -15.33
CA SER A 206 4.03 -5.08 -13.94
C SER A 206 3.36 -3.91 -13.20
N ARG A 207 2.65 -3.03 -13.90
CA ARG A 207 2.05 -1.82 -13.32
C ARG A 207 0.54 -1.95 -13.13
N PHE A 208 0.14 -2.55 -12.02
CA PHE A 208 -1.26 -2.63 -11.61
C PHE A 208 -1.46 -2.32 -10.13
N ILE A 209 -2.71 -2.05 -9.76
CA ILE A 209 -3.18 -1.92 -8.38
C ILE A 209 -4.27 -2.97 -8.17
N TYR A 210 -4.24 -3.66 -7.02
CA TYR A 210 -5.34 -4.53 -6.60
C TYR A 210 -6.55 -3.69 -6.20
N LEU A 211 -7.76 -4.06 -6.61
CA LEU A 211 -8.99 -3.39 -6.15
C LEU A 211 -9.20 -3.50 -4.63
N THR A 212 -8.56 -4.47 -3.97
CA THR A 212 -8.54 -4.58 -2.49
C THR A 212 -7.69 -3.51 -1.82
N ARG A 213 -6.89 -2.78 -2.61
CA ARG A 213 -6.03 -1.68 -2.17
C ARG A 213 -6.39 -0.35 -2.85
N TYR A 214 -7.50 -0.32 -3.57
CA TYR A 214 -8.06 0.89 -4.15
C TYR A 214 -9.36 1.21 -3.42
N ALA A 215 -9.57 2.45 -2.99
CA ALA A 215 -10.76 2.78 -2.22
C ALA A 215 -12.00 2.79 -3.13
N TRP A 216 -13.01 2.00 -2.81
CA TRP A 216 -14.33 2.14 -3.44
C TRP A 216 -15.00 3.42 -2.93
N THR A 217 -15.86 4.01 -3.76
CA THR A 217 -16.73 5.12 -3.35
C THR A 217 -17.99 4.63 -2.66
N SER A 218 -18.46 3.44 -3.01
CA SER A 218 -19.59 2.79 -2.33
C SER A 218 -19.54 1.28 -2.51
N ALA A 219 -19.98 0.55 -1.49
CA ALA A 219 -20.15 -0.89 -1.54
C ALA A 219 -21.45 -1.28 -0.83
N THR A 220 -22.19 -2.21 -1.41
CA THR A 220 -23.38 -2.83 -0.83
C THR A 220 -23.27 -4.34 -1.00
N ASN A 221 -23.54 -5.09 0.06
CA ASN A 221 -23.61 -6.54 0.00
C ASN A 221 -25.06 -7.03 0.00
N GLY A 222 -25.27 -8.32 -0.24
CA GLY A 222 -26.60 -8.93 -0.24
C GLY A 222 -27.36 -8.71 1.08
N ALA A 223 -28.68 -8.56 1.00
CA ALA A 223 -29.52 -8.36 2.19
C ALA A 223 -29.38 -9.54 3.18
N GLY A 224 -28.93 -9.24 4.40
CA GLY A 224 -28.68 -10.23 5.45
C GLY A 224 -27.27 -10.84 5.45
N ALA A 225 -26.40 -10.44 4.52
CA ALA A 225 -24.96 -10.72 4.58
C ALA A 225 -24.21 -9.63 5.36
N GLY A 226 -23.00 -9.96 5.82
CA GLY A 226 -22.04 -9.01 6.38
C GLY A 226 -21.48 -8.03 5.34
N PRO A 227 -20.42 -7.27 5.69
CA PRO A 227 -19.77 -6.35 4.75
C PRO A 227 -19.16 -7.07 3.55
N ILE A 228 -18.71 -6.31 2.54
CA ILE A 228 -17.80 -6.84 1.53
C ILE A 228 -16.46 -7.09 2.21
N GLU A 229 -15.88 -8.26 1.94
CA GLU A 229 -14.66 -8.69 2.60
C GLU A 229 -13.44 -8.51 1.70
N LEU A 230 -12.33 -8.04 2.28
CA LEU A 230 -11.07 -7.82 1.58
C LEU A 230 -10.13 -9.01 1.82
N ASN A 231 -9.70 -9.66 0.74
CA ASN A 231 -8.77 -10.80 0.73
C ASN A 231 -9.28 -12.03 1.51
N MET A 232 -10.59 -12.12 1.70
CA MET A 232 -11.25 -13.24 2.33
C MET A 232 -12.67 -13.40 1.78
N THR A 233 -13.24 -14.59 1.95
CA THR A 233 -14.61 -14.90 1.53
C THR A 233 -15.64 -13.99 2.23
N ALA A 234 -16.88 -13.94 1.71
CA ALA A 234 -17.93 -13.08 2.26
C ALA A 234 -18.30 -13.40 3.73
N GLY A 235 -17.87 -14.55 4.25
CA GLY A 235 -17.93 -14.87 5.67
C GLY A 235 -19.35 -14.91 6.24
N GLY A 236 -19.49 -14.41 7.46
CA GLY A 236 -20.72 -14.33 8.23
C GLY A 236 -21.26 -12.90 8.31
N ALA A 237 -21.73 -12.52 9.50
CA ALA A 237 -22.36 -11.22 9.71
C ALA A 237 -21.36 -10.13 10.14
N ALA A 238 -20.19 -10.51 10.65
CA ALA A 238 -19.18 -9.59 11.15
C ALA A 238 -18.12 -9.32 10.08
N GLY A 239 -17.45 -8.16 10.15
CA GLY A 239 -16.27 -7.93 9.31
C GLY A 239 -15.10 -8.82 9.74
N GLY A 240 -14.36 -9.39 8.79
CA GLY A 240 -13.14 -10.14 9.07
C GLY A 240 -13.37 -11.59 9.53
N ASP A 241 -14.58 -12.13 9.32
CA ASP A 241 -14.94 -13.50 9.70
C ASP A 241 -14.90 -14.49 8.51
N GLY A 242 -14.48 -14.00 7.33
CA GLY A 242 -14.23 -14.80 6.14
C GLY A 242 -12.97 -15.65 6.24
N ARG A 243 -12.85 -16.61 5.32
CA ARG A 243 -11.67 -17.48 5.16
C ARG A 243 -10.92 -17.18 3.87
N MET A 244 -9.87 -17.95 3.55
CA MET A 244 -9.15 -17.78 2.28
C MET A 244 -10.13 -17.94 1.09
N LEU A 245 -10.02 -17.02 0.13
CA LEU A 245 -10.79 -17.05 -1.13
C LEU A 245 -10.41 -18.28 -1.94
N SER A 246 -11.40 -18.99 -2.48
CA SER A 246 -11.15 -20.22 -3.23
C SER A 246 -12.15 -20.42 -4.36
N LEU A 247 -11.63 -20.51 -5.59
CA LEU A 247 -12.46 -20.79 -6.78
C LEU A 247 -12.03 -22.10 -7.43
N ASN A 248 -12.90 -23.11 -7.36
CA ASN A 248 -12.66 -24.43 -7.92
C ASN A 248 -11.31 -25.03 -7.47
N ASP A 249 -11.12 -25.05 -6.15
CA ASP A 249 -9.95 -25.54 -5.41
C ASP A 249 -8.64 -24.79 -5.71
N ASN A 250 -8.72 -23.55 -6.21
CA ASN A 250 -7.57 -22.65 -6.34
C ASN A 250 -7.70 -21.50 -5.35
N ASP A 251 -6.73 -21.38 -4.45
CA ASP A 251 -6.69 -20.33 -3.44
C ASP A 251 -6.21 -19.00 -4.04
N TYR A 252 -6.77 -17.90 -3.56
CA TYR A 252 -6.40 -16.54 -3.96
C TYR A 252 -6.09 -15.67 -2.74
N GLU A 253 -4.89 -15.11 -2.71
CA GLU A 253 -4.46 -14.19 -1.64
C GLU A 253 -5.17 -12.83 -1.70
N TYR A 254 -5.56 -12.40 -2.90
CA TYR A 254 -6.20 -11.10 -3.13
C TYR A 254 -7.56 -11.26 -3.77
N GLY A 255 -8.56 -10.57 -3.25
CA GLY A 255 -9.89 -10.52 -3.86
C GLY A 255 -10.95 -9.89 -2.99
N LEU A 256 -12.15 -9.74 -3.55
CA LEU A 256 -13.32 -9.20 -2.86
C LEU A 256 -14.32 -10.34 -2.66
N GLY A 257 -14.52 -10.74 -1.40
CA GLY A 257 -15.54 -11.71 -1.02
C GLY A 257 -16.89 -11.03 -0.93
N VAL A 258 -17.87 -11.52 -1.68
CA VAL A 258 -19.20 -10.90 -1.77
C VAL A 258 -20.31 -11.93 -1.67
N ALA A 259 -21.46 -11.53 -1.14
CA ALA A 259 -22.69 -12.29 -1.28
C ALA A 259 -23.43 -11.90 -2.56
N GLY A 260 -24.41 -12.72 -2.93
CA GLY A 260 -25.27 -12.45 -4.07
C GLY A 260 -26.10 -11.17 -3.88
N ASN A 261 -26.32 -10.46 -4.97
CA ASN A 261 -26.95 -9.13 -5.01
C ASN A 261 -26.09 -8.05 -4.33
N SER A 262 -24.81 -8.04 -4.64
CA SER A 262 -23.84 -7.03 -4.22
C SER A 262 -23.47 -6.06 -5.35
N ALA A 263 -23.00 -4.89 -4.96
CA ALA A 263 -22.48 -3.88 -5.87
C ALA A 263 -21.30 -3.13 -5.22
N ILE A 264 -20.23 -2.92 -5.98
CA ILE A 264 -19.05 -2.16 -5.55
C ILE A 264 -18.74 -1.14 -6.64
N VAL A 265 -18.54 0.13 -6.27
CA VAL A 265 -18.30 1.24 -7.19
C VAL A 265 -16.95 1.88 -6.89
N TYR A 266 -16.13 2.07 -7.91
CA TYR A 266 -14.82 2.70 -7.84
C TYR A 266 -14.76 3.89 -8.80
N GLN A 267 -14.14 4.99 -8.38
CA GLN A 267 -13.80 6.10 -9.26
C GLN A 267 -12.39 5.87 -9.81
N LEU A 268 -12.29 5.58 -11.10
CA LEU A 268 -11.04 5.31 -11.81
C LEU A 268 -10.34 6.58 -12.30
N HIS A 269 -11.08 7.68 -12.47
CA HIS A 269 -10.57 8.96 -12.98
C HIS A 269 -9.86 8.87 -14.34
N GLY A 270 -10.20 7.88 -15.16
CA GLY A 270 -9.55 7.63 -16.46
C GLY A 270 -8.10 7.16 -16.37
N GLN A 271 -7.60 6.78 -15.19
CA GLN A 271 -6.18 6.48 -14.94
C GLN A 271 -5.74 5.07 -15.37
N PHE A 272 -6.68 4.19 -15.69
CA PHE A 272 -6.42 2.77 -15.90
C PHE A 272 -6.79 2.33 -17.31
N ALA A 273 -5.94 1.53 -17.95
CA ALA A 273 -6.17 1.03 -19.30
C ALA A 273 -6.80 -0.37 -19.35
N LYS A 274 -6.67 -1.17 -18.28
CA LYS A 274 -7.12 -2.56 -18.27
C LYS A 274 -7.56 -2.99 -16.89
N PHE A 275 -8.66 -3.73 -16.78
CA PHE A 275 -9.07 -4.45 -15.58
C PHE A 275 -8.96 -5.96 -15.82
N VAL A 276 -8.30 -6.69 -14.92
CA VAL A 276 -8.16 -8.16 -14.97
C VAL A 276 -8.63 -8.76 -13.66
N VAL A 277 -9.45 -9.81 -13.71
CA VAL A 277 -9.97 -10.47 -12.51
C VAL A 277 -10.39 -11.92 -12.84
N HIS A 278 -10.44 -12.77 -11.83
CA HIS A 278 -11.08 -14.08 -11.89
C HIS A 278 -12.40 -14.01 -11.12
N VAL A 279 -13.49 -14.45 -11.73
CA VAL A 279 -14.80 -14.47 -11.06
C VAL A 279 -15.35 -15.87 -10.92
N GLY A 280 -15.98 -16.16 -9.79
CA GLY A 280 -16.55 -17.46 -9.52
C GLY A 280 -17.38 -17.51 -8.24
N VAL A 281 -18.13 -18.59 -8.07
CA VAL A 281 -18.77 -18.94 -6.80
C VAL A 281 -17.69 -19.49 -5.88
N ASP A 282 -17.56 -18.96 -4.67
CA ASP A 282 -16.57 -19.44 -3.70
C ASP A 282 -16.88 -20.88 -3.29
N ASP A 283 -15.84 -21.70 -3.10
CA ASP A 283 -15.99 -23.12 -2.79
C ASP A 283 -16.75 -23.38 -1.47
N GLU A 284 -16.85 -22.40 -0.57
CA GLU A 284 -17.66 -22.47 0.67
C GLU A 284 -19.15 -22.53 0.42
N SER A 285 -19.61 -21.95 -0.70
CA SER A 285 -21.02 -21.95 -1.07
C SER A 285 -21.48 -23.28 -1.66
N GLY A 286 -20.52 -24.16 -2.01
CA GLY A 286 -20.77 -25.45 -2.61
C GLY A 286 -21.64 -25.37 -3.88
N HIS A 287 -22.37 -26.45 -4.17
CA HIS A 287 -23.05 -26.64 -5.46
C HIS A 287 -24.43 -25.94 -5.55
N ARG A 288 -24.84 -25.23 -4.50
CA ARG A 288 -26.21 -24.67 -4.38
C ARG A 288 -26.30 -23.23 -4.86
N ALA A 289 -25.16 -22.53 -4.91
CA ALA A 289 -25.07 -21.16 -5.36
C ALA A 289 -24.84 -21.08 -6.87
N ALA A 290 -25.49 -20.10 -7.47
CA ALA A 290 -25.21 -19.66 -8.82
C ALA A 290 -25.26 -18.14 -8.85
N LEU A 291 -24.27 -17.53 -9.48
CA LEU A 291 -24.07 -16.09 -9.50
C LEU A 291 -23.85 -15.62 -10.94
N GLN A 292 -24.11 -14.34 -11.18
CA GLN A 292 -23.73 -13.63 -12.38
C GLN A 292 -22.86 -12.43 -11.97
N PHE A 293 -21.75 -12.25 -12.66
CA PHE A 293 -20.78 -11.19 -12.44
C PHE A 293 -20.79 -10.25 -13.63
N GLN A 294 -21.02 -8.98 -13.37
CA GLN A 294 -21.03 -7.94 -14.39
C GLN A 294 -20.07 -6.81 -14.02
N VAL A 295 -19.38 -6.31 -15.05
CA VAL A 295 -18.53 -5.12 -14.94
C VAL A 295 -19.15 -4.04 -15.80
N TRP A 296 -19.38 -2.89 -15.19
CA TRP A 296 -19.92 -1.70 -15.84
C TRP A 296 -18.89 -0.58 -15.76
N GLY A 297 -18.72 0.16 -16.85
CA GLY A 297 -17.89 1.36 -16.93
C GLY A 297 -18.73 2.53 -17.40
N ASP A 298 -18.80 3.61 -16.62
CA ASP A 298 -19.59 4.82 -16.93
C ASP A 298 -21.05 4.51 -17.34
N GLY A 299 -21.67 3.55 -16.65
CA GLY A 299 -23.05 3.11 -16.94
C GLY A 299 -23.20 2.18 -18.15
N ARG A 300 -22.11 1.79 -18.84
CA ARG A 300 -22.11 0.81 -19.94
C ARG A 300 -21.64 -0.56 -19.47
N LEU A 301 -22.37 -1.61 -19.81
CA LEU A 301 -21.94 -2.99 -19.57
C LEU A 301 -20.67 -3.29 -20.40
N LEU A 302 -19.59 -3.62 -19.71
CA LEU A 302 -18.30 -3.98 -20.32
C LEU A 302 -18.10 -5.49 -20.35
N PHE A 303 -18.65 -6.21 -19.37
CA PHE A 303 -18.54 -7.66 -19.27
C PHE A 303 -19.73 -8.26 -18.53
N ASP A 304 -20.13 -9.45 -18.94
CA ASP A 304 -21.13 -10.29 -18.29
C ASP A 304 -20.65 -11.75 -18.32
N SER A 305 -20.55 -12.38 -17.15
CA SER A 305 -20.17 -13.79 -17.06
C SER A 305 -21.27 -14.73 -17.53
N GLY A 306 -22.51 -14.29 -17.64
CA GLY A 306 -23.67 -15.17 -17.56
C GLY A 306 -23.66 -15.92 -16.21
N THR A 307 -24.39 -17.04 -16.14
CA THR A 307 -24.43 -17.84 -14.91
C THR A 307 -23.13 -18.60 -14.66
N VAL A 308 -22.59 -18.47 -13.46
CA VAL A 308 -21.50 -19.25 -12.89
C VAL A 308 -22.06 -20.04 -11.71
N ARG A 309 -21.86 -21.35 -11.69
CA ARG A 309 -22.33 -22.26 -10.63
C ARG A 309 -21.18 -22.66 -9.72
N GLY A 310 -21.51 -23.16 -8.54
CA GLY A 310 -20.51 -23.79 -7.67
C GLY A 310 -19.75 -24.91 -8.39
N ARG A 311 -18.42 -24.91 -8.25
CA ARG A 311 -17.45 -25.79 -8.95
C ARG A 311 -17.27 -25.55 -10.45
N ASP A 312 -17.94 -24.56 -11.04
CA ASP A 312 -17.51 -24.11 -12.37
C ASP A 312 -16.08 -23.56 -12.29
N ALA A 313 -15.29 -23.77 -13.34
CA ALA A 313 -13.98 -23.15 -13.43
C ALA A 313 -14.09 -21.62 -13.34
N ALA A 314 -13.17 -20.99 -12.60
CA ALA A 314 -13.10 -19.54 -12.49
C ALA A 314 -13.01 -18.90 -13.88
N ARG A 315 -13.75 -17.81 -14.09
CA ARG A 315 -13.72 -17.07 -15.36
C ARG A 315 -12.69 -15.95 -15.25
N SER A 316 -11.57 -16.13 -15.95
CA SER A 316 -10.55 -15.10 -16.12
C SER A 316 -11.00 -14.08 -17.15
N ILE A 317 -11.07 -12.80 -16.77
CA ILE A 317 -11.53 -11.72 -17.64
C ILE A 317 -10.48 -10.63 -17.75
N SER A 318 -10.39 -10.03 -18.93
CA SER A 318 -9.57 -8.85 -19.19
C SER A 318 -10.42 -7.85 -19.98
N ILE A 319 -10.57 -6.65 -19.41
CA ILE A 319 -11.50 -5.62 -19.89
C ILE A 319 -10.70 -4.35 -20.17
N ASP A 320 -10.93 -3.71 -21.31
CA ASP A 320 -10.38 -2.38 -21.61
C ASP A 320 -11.13 -1.34 -20.75
N THR A 321 -10.38 -0.58 -19.95
CA THR A 321 -10.91 0.48 -19.08
C THR A 321 -10.40 1.86 -19.43
N LYS A 322 -9.77 2.04 -20.61
CA LYS A 322 -9.23 3.34 -21.01
C LYS A 322 -10.28 4.43 -20.91
N SER A 323 -9.88 5.51 -20.26
CA SER A 323 -10.72 6.70 -20.06
C SER A 323 -12.01 6.48 -19.23
N VAL A 324 -12.24 5.26 -18.70
CA VAL A 324 -13.37 4.98 -17.81
C VAL A 324 -13.23 5.79 -16.53
N GLN A 325 -14.28 6.50 -16.14
CA GLN A 325 -14.29 7.34 -14.94
C GLN A 325 -14.80 6.57 -13.72
N GLU A 326 -15.85 5.78 -13.89
CA GLU A 326 -16.45 4.97 -12.84
C GLU A 326 -16.49 3.50 -13.27
N LEU A 327 -15.99 2.60 -12.41
CA LEU A 327 -16.10 1.16 -12.56
C LEU A 327 -17.06 0.61 -11.50
N LYS A 328 -18.08 -0.14 -11.93
CA LYS A 328 -19.02 -0.80 -11.04
C LYS A 328 -18.99 -2.31 -11.25
N LEU A 329 -18.73 -3.03 -10.17
CA LEU A 329 -18.81 -4.48 -10.08
C LEU A 329 -20.19 -4.85 -9.53
N ILE A 330 -20.93 -5.71 -10.22
CA ILE A 330 -22.23 -6.19 -9.78
C ILE A 330 -22.20 -7.72 -9.73
N THR A 331 -22.65 -8.27 -8.61
CA THR A 331 -22.86 -9.71 -8.45
C THR A 331 -24.33 -9.96 -8.21
N THR A 332 -24.98 -10.69 -9.10
CA THR A 332 -26.40 -11.02 -8.99
C THR A 332 -26.57 -12.50 -8.65
N SER A 333 -27.42 -12.81 -7.67
CA SER A 333 -27.77 -14.19 -7.37
C SER A 333 -28.71 -14.73 -8.45
N ILE A 334 -28.33 -15.83 -9.10
CA ILE A 334 -29.15 -16.56 -10.06
C ILE A 334 -29.70 -17.78 -9.32
N THR A 335 -31.02 -17.84 -9.12
CA THR A 335 -31.61 -18.76 -8.15
C THR A 335 -31.50 -20.23 -8.57
N THR A 336 -30.89 -21.09 -7.73
CA THR A 336 -30.99 -22.57 -7.88
C THR A 336 -31.20 -23.37 -6.59
N LYS A 337 -31.00 -22.80 -5.37
CA LYS A 337 -31.38 -23.38 -4.04
C LYS A 337 -30.83 -22.60 -2.83
N ALA A 338 -29.81 -21.76 -2.98
CA ALA A 338 -29.27 -20.90 -1.91
C ALA A 338 -30.02 -19.56 -1.83
N SER A 339 -30.13 -18.98 -0.63
CA SER A 339 -30.52 -17.58 -0.49
C SER A 339 -29.38 -16.68 -1.00
N PRO A 340 -29.66 -15.45 -1.47
CA PRO A 340 -28.62 -14.54 -1.95
C PRO A 340 -27.52 -14.28 -0.91
N ALA A 341 -27.89 -14.16 0.37
CA ALA A 341 -26.94 -13.98 1.47
C ALA A 341 -25.99 -15.17 1.69
N ASN A 342 -26.36 -16.39 1.27
CA ASN A 342 -25.53 -17.59 1.37
C ASN A 342 -24.95 -18.01 0.01
N ALA A 343 -25.08 -17.17 -1.01
CA ALA A 343 -24.48 -17.38 -2.31
C ALA A 343 -23.24 -16.51 -2.41
N HIS A 344 -22.11 -17.00 -1.90
CA HIS A 344 -20.86 -16.26 -1.86
C HIS A 344 -20.11 -16.44 -3.17
N GLY A 345 -19.50 -15.36 -3.62
CA GLY A 345 -18.69 -15.33 -4.81
C GLY A 345 -17.52 -14.39 -4.63
N ASP A 346 -16.52 -14.59 -5.49
CA ASP A 346 -15.27 -13.85 -5.39
C ASP A 346 -15.01 -13.08 -6.67
N TRP A 347 -14.57 -11.83 -6.48
CA TRP A 347 -13.77 -11.12 -7.47
C TRP A 347 -12.31 -11.35 -7.11
N ALA A 348 -11.74 -12.47 -7.54
CA ALA A 348 -10.41 -12.94 -7.16
C ALA A 348 -9.31 -12.35 -8.06
N ASN A 349 -8.18 -11.98 -7.46
CA ASN A 349 -7.05 -11.28 -8.10
C ASN A 349 -7.45 -10.04 -8.96
N PRO A 350 -8.30 -9.11 -8.44
CA PRO A 350 -8.84 -8.00 -9.23
C PRO A 350 -7.80 -6.90 -9.37
N ARG A 351 -7.29 -6.68 -10.58
CA ARG A 351 -6.15 -5.79 -10.87
C ARG A 351 -6.52 -4.74 -11.92
N LEU A 352 -6.26 -3.47 -11.61
CA LEU A 352 -6.33 -2.35 -12.53
C LEU A 352 -4.93 -1.97 -13.01
N PHE A 353 -4.69 -2.06 -14.31
CA PHE A 353 -3.42 -1.68 -14.93
C PHE A 353 -3.44 -0.20 -15.30
N ILE A 354 -2.40 0.51 -14.90
CA ILE A 354 -2.29 1.96 -15.12
C ILE A 354 -2.18 2.23 -16.62
N ASP A 355 -2.89 3.25 -17.12
CA ASP A 355 -2.74 3.71 -18.49
C ASP A 355 -1.37 4.40 -18.64
N PRO A 356 -0.44 3.87 -19.47
CA PRO A 356 0.87 4.47 -19.66
C PRO A 356 0.81 5.87 -20.29
N LEU A 357 -0.32 6.25 -20.88
CA LEU A 357 -0.53 7.55 -21.51
C LEU A 357 -1.09 8.61 -20.56
N VAL A 358 -1.50 8.24 -19.34
CA VAL A 358 -1.90 9.20 -18.32
C VAL A 358 -0.65 9.66 -17.58
N PRO A 359 -0.24 10.94 -17.70
CA PRO A 359 0.84 11.49 -16.89
C PRO A 359 0.43 11.39 -15.42
N LEU A 360 1.34 10.98 -14.54
CA LEU A 360 1.11 11.01 -13.10
C LEU A 360 0.87 12.47 -12.69
N GLN A 361 -0.39 12.86 -12.52
CA GLN A 361 -0.73 14.15 -11.96
C GLN A 361 -0.57 14.06 -10.45
N GLU A 362 0.33 14.89 -9.90
CA GLU A 362 0.44 15.14 -8.47
C GLU A 362 -0.94 15.55 -7.94
N GLN A 363 -1.62 14.66 -7.21
CA GLN A 363 -2.84 15.01 -6.50
C GLN A 363 -2.42 15.87 -5.29
N GLN A 364 -2.75 17.16 -5.37
CA GLN A 364 -2.46 18.22 -4.40
C GLN A 364 -3.20 18.06 -3.07
#